data_AF-A0A1G9NFV7-F1
#
_entry.id   AF-A0A1G9NFV7-F1
#
_cell.length_a   1.000
_cell.length_b   1.000
_cell.length_c   1.000
_cell.angle_alpha   90.00
_cell.angle_beta   90.00
_cell.angle_gamma   90.00
#
_symmetry.space_group_name_H-M   'P 1'
#
loop_
_entity.id
_entity.type
_entity.pdbx_description
1 polymer ?
#
loop_
_entity_poly.entity_id
_entity_poly.type
_entity_poly.pdbx_seq_one_letter_code
_entity_poly.pdbx_strand_id
1 'polypeptide(L)' 'MFAARETATDCRAEVTRDMIELMLSQFDSLSDPEGIIQLELRGNCLMVLNPETKAYEVVGLARLSPSMRKVIK' A
#
# COMPACT_ATOMS: atom_id res chain seq x y z
N MET A 1 -27.32 -22.99 -7.26
CA MET A 1 -26.01 -22.92 -6.57
C MET A 1 -25.22 -21.77 -7.17
N PHE A 2 -25.24 -20.60 -6.55
CA PHE A 2 -24.32 -19.51 -6.89
C PHE A 2 -23.29 -19.45 -5.78
N ALA A 3 -22.10 -19.96 -6.05
CA ALA A 3 -20.94 -19.78 -5.18
C ALA A 3 -20.32 -18.41 -5.50
N ALA A 4 -20.93 -17.34 -4.99
CA ALA A 4 -20.22 -16.08 -4.84
C ALA A 4 -19.25 -16.26 -3.66
N ARG A 5 -18.02 -16.69 -3.96
CA ARG A 5 -16.92 -16.57 -3.01
C ARG A 5 -16.59 -15.08 -2.87
N GLU A 6 -17.29 -14.39 -1.97
CA GLU A 6 -16.73 -13.19 -1.36
C GLU A 6 -15.64 -13.63 -0.39
N THR A 7 -14.48 -13.99 -0.92
CA THR A 7 -13.24 -13.85 -0.13
C THR A 7 -12.82 -12.40 -0.29
N ALA A 8 -13.48 -11.49 0.42
CA ALA A 8 -12.81 -10.29 0.86
C ALA A 8 -11.66 -10.77 1.76
N THR A 9 -10.53 -11.10 1.15
CA THR A 9 -9.29 -11.34 1.88
C THR A 9 -8.90 -9.98 2.44
N ASP A 10 -9.36 -9.71 3.67
CA ASP A 10 -8.89 -8.60 4.47
C ASP A 10 -7.35 -8.63 4.47
N CYS A 11 -6.77 -7.74 3.66
CA CYS A 11 -5.34 -7.61 3.50
C CYS A 11 -4.81 -6.84 4.71
N ARG A 12 -4.31 -7.56 5.71
CA ARG A 12 -3.71 -6.96 6.91
C ARG A 12 -2.20 -6.82 6.73
N ALA A 13 -1.72 -5.59 6.85
CA ALA A 13 -0.32 -5.20 6.82
C ALA A 13 0.04 -4.46 8.13
N GLU A 14 1.20 -4.78 8.71
CA GLU A 14 1.77 -3.98 9.80
C GLU A 14 2.63 -2.86 9.20
N VAL A 15 2.36 -1.62 9.62
CA VAL A 15 3.12 -0.43 9.25
C VAL A 15 3.86 0.10 10.48
N THR A 16 5.10 0.54 10.29
CA THR A 16 5.88 1.17 11.37
C THR A 16 5.54 2.66 11.47
N ARG A 17 5.93 3.30 12.57
CA ARG A 17 5.81 4.76 12.72
C ARG A 17 6.56 5.48 11.60
N ASP A 18 7.81 5.09 11.34
CA ASP A 18 8.66 5.71 10.31
C ASP A 18 7.99 5.65 8.92
N MET A 19 7.27 4.56 8.60
CA MET A 19 6.51 4.46 7.36
C MET A 19 5.38 5.49 7.31
N ILE A 20 4.64 5.67 8.40
CA ILE A 20 3.56 6.67 8.47
C ILE A 20 4.13 8.09 8.32
N GLU A 21 5.25 8.39 8.99
CA GLU A 21 5.91 9.69 8.89
C GLU A 21 6.38 9.97 7.45
N LEU A 22 6.94 8.96 6.76
CA LEU A 22 7.31 9.10 5.36
C LEU A 22 6.09 9.27 4.45
N MET A 23 4.99 8.54 4.70
CA MET A 23 3.74 8.73 3.95
C MET A 23 3.19 10.14 4.12
N LEU A 24 3.24 10.71 5.33
CA LEU A 24 2.82 12.09 5.57
C LEU A 24 3.70 13.09 4.82
N SER A 25 5.03 12.91 4.88
CA SER A 25 5.95 13.75 4.11
C SER A 25 5.70 13.67 2.60
N GLN A 26 5.38 12.48 2.08
CA GLN A 26 5.03 12.32 0.68
C GLN A 26 3.66 12.91 0.36
N PHE A 27 2.68 12.78 1.25
CA PHE A 27 1.36 13.38 1.09
C PHE A 27 1.44 14.89 0.89
N ASP A 28 2.19 15.59 1.74
CA ASP A 28 2.37 17.04 1.64
C ASP A 28 2.97 17.49 0.29
N SER A 29 3.69 16.59 -0.40
CA SER A 29 4.37 16.88 -1.67
C SER A 29 3.68 16.33 -2.92
N LEU A 30 2.97 15.20 -2.81
CA LEU A 30 2.47 14.42 -3.95
C LEU A 30 0.93 14.33 -3.98
N SER A 31 0.22 14.88 -3.00
CA SER A 31 -1.24 14.88 -3.01
C SER A 31 -1.77 15.66 -4.21
N ASP A 32 -2.83 15.15 -4.82
CA ASP A 32 -3.57 15.89 -5.84
C ASP A 32 -4.33 17.09 -5.24
N PRO A 33 -4.98 17.94 -6.05
CA PRO A 33 -5.75 19.07 -5.55
C PRO A 33 -6.93 18.71 -4.63
N GLU A 34 -7.36 17.44 -4.60
CA GLU A 34 -8.40 16.93 -3.70
C GLU A 34 -7.81 16.38 -2.39
N GLY A 35 -6.49 16.38 -2.25
CA GLY A 35 -5.79 15.86 -1.08
C GLY A 35 -5.72 14.33 -1.08
N ILE A 36 -5.57 13.70 -2.24
CA ILE A 36 -5.48 12.24 -2.38
C ILE A 36 -4.11 11.84 -2.90
N ILE A 37 -3.54 10.77 -2.33
CA ILE A 37 -2.37 10.07 -2.87
C ILE A 37 -2.75 8.67 -3.32
N GLN A 38 -2.12 8.19 -4.39
CA GLN A 38 -2.27 6.82 -4.85
C GLN A 38 -1.17 5.93 -4.26
N LEU A 39 -1.59 4.90 -3.53
CA LEU A 39 -0.72 3.92 -2.89
C LEU A 39 -0.96 2.54 -3.49
N GLU A 40 0.10 1.76 -3.59
CA GLU A 40 0.03 0.37 -4.03
C GLU A 40 0.85 -0.52 -3.08
N LEU A 41 0.29 -1.69 -2.76
CA LEU A 41 1.00 -2.73 -2.03
C LEU A 41 1.44 -3.82 -3.02
N ARG A 42 2.73 -3.85 -3.36
CA ARG A 42 3.31 -4.86 -4.25
C ARG A 42 4.06 -5.90 -3.43
N GLY A 43 3.44 -7.05 -3.23
CA GLY A 43 3.93 -8.06 -2.29
C GLY A 43 3.88 -7.51 -0.86
N ASN A 44 5.04 -7.23 -0.27
CA ASN A 44 5.15 -6.59 1.03
C ASN A 44 5.68 -5.14 0.96
N CYS A 45 5.88 -4.60 -0.24
CA CYS A 45 6.36 -3.24 -0.43
C CYS A 45 5.18 -2.28 -0.55
N LEU A 46 5.14 -1.27 0.33
CA LEU A 46 4.24 -0.13 0.20
C LEU A 46 4.90 0.91 -0.70
N MET A 47 4.20 1.32 -1.74
CA MET A 47 4.69 2.25 -2.75
C MET A 47 3.69 3.39 -2.96
N VAL A 48 4.19 4.59 -3.24
CA VAL A 48 3.39 5.75 -3.66
C VAL A 48 3.63 6.03 -5.15
N LEU A 49 2.60 6.44 -5.87
CA LEU A 49 2.77 6.94 -7.23
C LEU A 49 3.09 8.43 -7.20
N ASN A 50 4.23 8.82 -7.76
CA ASN A 50 4.54 10.22 -7.99
C ASN A 50 3.76 10.73 -9.22
N PRO A 51 2.87 11.73 -9.06
CA PRO A 51 2.01 12.18 -10.15
C PRO A 51 2.76 12.90 -11.26
N GLU A 52 3.92 13.49 -10.98
CA GLU A 52 4.75 14.20 -11.97
C GLU A 52 5.57 13.23 -12.82
N THR A 53 6.30 12.32 -12.16
CA THR A 53 7.23 11.40 -12.85
C THR A 53 6.54 10.13 -13.35
N LYS A 54 5.33 9.83 -12.86
CA LYS A 54 4.59 8.58 -13.06
C LYS A 54 5.35 7.33 -12.56
N ALA A 55 6.36 7.52 -11.71
CA ALA A 55 7.13 6.44 -11.12
C ALA A 55 6.57 6.06 -9.74
N TYR A 56 6.74 4.79 -9.36
CA TYR A 56 6.42 4.32 -8.03
C TYR A 56 7.65 4.43 -7.13
N GLU A 57 7.49 5.13 -6.00
CA GLU A 57 8.53 5.31 -4.99
C GLU A 57 8.23 4.44 -3.77
N VAL A 58 9.27 3.84 -3.18
CA VAL A 58 9.14 2.93 -2.04
C VAL A 58 8.99 3.74 -0.76
N VAL A 59 7.86 3.54 -0.07
CA VAL A 59 7.61 4.05 1.27
C VAL A 59 8.25 3.15 2.33
N GLY A 60 8.15 1.84 2.12
CA GLY A 60 8.73 0.88 3.05
C GLY A 60 8.23 -0.54 2.84
N LEU A 61 8.74 -1.43 3.68
CA LEU A 61 8.35 -2.83 3.68
C LEU A 61 7.37 -3.08 4.82
N ALA A 62 6.11 -3.32 4.47
CA ALA A 62 5.12 -3.73 5.42
C ALA A 62 5.34 -5.19 5.84
N ARG A 63 5.08 -5.52 7.10
CA ARG A 63 5.08 -6.93 7.50
C ARG A 63 3.73 -7.52 7.13
N LEU A 64 3.76 -8.52 6.26
CA LEU A 64 2.54 -9.23 5.87
C LEU A 64 2.08 -10.15 6.99
N SER A 65 0.77 -10.12 7.23
CA SER A 65 0.12 -11.10 8.09
C SER A 65 0.41 -12.53 7.62
N PRO A 66 0.46 -13.52 8.54
CA PRO A 66 0.77 -14.91 8.17
C PRO A 66 -0.13 -15.51 7.08
N SER A 67 -1.38 -15.03 6.95
CA SER A 67 -2.32 -15.44 5.91
C SER A 67 -1.86 -15.04 4.49
N MET A 68 -1.16 -13.92 4.35
CA MET A 68 -0.71 -13.39 3.04
C MET A 68 0.63 -13.97 2.60
N ARG A 69 1.50 -14.37 3.53
CA ARG A 69 2.80 -14.97 3.21
C ARG A 69 2.72 -16.27 2.41
N LYS A 70 1.57 -16.95 2.41
CA LYS A 70 1.35 -18.19 1.63
C LYS A 70 0.99 -17.95 0.17
N VAL A 71 0.61 -16.72 -0.19
CA VAL A 71 0.08 -16.36 -1.53
C VAL A 71 1.20 -15.87 -2.46
N ILE A 72 2.28 -15.35 -1.90
CA ILE A 72 3.47 -14.90 -2.66
C ILE A 72 4.42 -16.10 -2.74
N LYS A 73 4.44 -16.77 -3.90
CA LYS A 73 5.45 -17.78 -4.27
C LYS A 73 6.29 -17.26 -5.42
#